data_AF-N9VNB1-F1
#
_entry.id   AF-N9VNB1-F1
#
_cell.length_a   1.000
_cell.length_b   1.000
_cell.length_c   1.000
_cell.angle_alpha   90.00
_cell.angle_beta   90.00
_cell.angle_gamma   90.00
#
_symmetry.space_group_name_H-M   'P 1'
#
loop_
_entity.id
_entity.type
_entity.pdbx_description
1 polymer ?
#
loop_
_entity_poly.entity_id
_entity_poly.type
_entity_poly.pdbx_seq_one_letter_code
_entity_poly.pdbx_strand_id
1 'polypeptide(L)'
;MRLFPLSLLAAVLACAPLTWAEPAQQGTTVVQLAHQAPVHWVSVDQIATSLAGQPPIAVGFDIDDTLLFSSPGLYRGKREFSPHDA
;
A
#
# COMPACT_ATOMS: atom_id res chain seq x y z
N MET A 1 -57.07 -1.25 35.39
CA MET A 1 -56.90 -0.75 34.01
C MET A 1 -55.71 0.20 33.96
N ARG A 2 -54.51 -0.29 33.64
CA ARG A 2 -53.36 0.52 33.20
C ARG A 2 -52.56 -0.32 32.21
N LEU A 3 -52.37 0.25 31.02
CA LEU A 3 -51.87 -0.36 29.80
C LEU A 3 -50.36 -0.61 29.87
N PHE A 4 -49.91 -1.73 29.29
CA PHE A 4 -48.53 -1.93 28.85
C PHE A 4 -48.29 -1.21 27.51
N PRO A 5 -47.03 -0.84 27.22
CA PRO A 5 -46.49 -1.25 25.93
C PRO A 5 -45.17 -2.01 26.04
N LEU A 6 -45.07 -2.89 25.05
CA LEU A 6 -44.02 -3.81 24.66
C LEU A 6 -42.80 -3.07 24.04
N SER A 7 -41.68 -3.78 23.93
CA SER A 7 -40.42 -3.41 23.24
C SER A 7 -39.54 -2.38 23.97
N LEU A 8 -38.25 -2.61 24.17
CA LEU A 8 -37.31 -3.07 23.16
C LEU A 8 -36.11 -3.74 23.81
N LEU A 9 -35.83 -4.96 23.37
CA LEU A 9 -34.55 -5.64 23.50
C LEU A 9 -33.49 -4.75 22.81
N ALA A 10 -32.88 -3.83 23.55
CA ALA A 10 -31.78 -3.01 23.04
C ALA A 10 -30.56 -3.92 22.95
N ALA A 11 -30.36 -4.48 21.76
CA ALA A 11 -29.15 -5.13 21.33
C ALA A 11 -27.95 -4.23 21.66
N VAL A 12 -27.24 -4.53 22.74
CA VAL A 12 -25.84 -4.17 22.86
C VAL A 12 -25.10 -5.16 21.96
N LEU A 13 -25.25 -4.98 20.64
CA LEU A 13 -24.16 -5.29 19.72
C LEU A 13 -23.09 -4.27 20.09
N ALA A 14 -22.33 -4.58 21.13
CA ALA A 14 -21.06 -3.93 21.38
C ALA A 14 -20.29 -4.09 20.07
N CYS A 15 -20.07 -2.96 19.40
CA CYS A 15 -19.18 -2.84 18.27
C CYS A 15 -17.86 -3.44 18.72
N ALA A 16 -17.62 -4.70 18.35
CA ALA A 16 -16.30 -5.27 18.49
C ALA A 16 -15.40 -4.37 17.64
N PRO A 17 -14.38 -3.72 18.22
CA PRO A 17 -13.45 -2.99 17.40
C PRO A 17 -12.87 -4.01 16.40
N LEU A 18 -12.92 -3.70 15.11
CA LEU A 18 -12.06 -4.34 14.12
C LEU A 18 -10.62 -3.92 14.46
N THR A 19 -10.09 -4.43 15.57
CA THR A 19 -8.67 -4.36 15.85
C THR A 19 -8.03 -5.34 14.89
N TRP A 20 -7.35 -4.81 13.88
CA TRP A 20 -6.20 -5.50 13.31
C TRP A 20 -5.13 -5.57 14.41
N ALA A 21 -5.38 -6.42 15.40
CA ALA A 21 -4.39 -6.76 16.40
C ALA A 21 -3.42 -7.69 15.69
N GLU A 22 -2.29 -7.16 15.23
CA GLU A 22 -1.15 -8.00 14.86
C GLU A 22 -0.89 -8.92 16.06
N PRO A 23 -0.96 -10.26 15.87
CA PRO A 23 -0.68 -11.21 16.93
C PRO A 23 0.59 -10.84 17.70
N ALA A 24 0.47 -10.73 19.03
CA ALA A 24 1.55 -10.26 19.91
C ALA A 24 2.87 -11.05 19.78
N GLN A 25 2.83 -12.25 19.19
CA GLN A 25 4.00 -13.04 18.80
C GLN A 25 3.76 -13.77 17.46
N GLN A 26 3.83 -13.06 16.33
CA GLN A 26 4.01 -13.71 15.03
C GLN A 26 5.44 -14.23 14.90
N GLY A 27 5.62 -15.54 15.14
CA GLY A 27 6.81 -16.25 14.67
C GLY A 27 6.81 -16.38 13.14
N THR A 28 7.95 -16.73 12.56
CA THR A 28 8.07 -17.03 11.12
C THR A 28 8.67 -18.42 10.91
N THR A 29 8.30 -19.05 9.81
CA THR A 29 8.94 -20.30 9.34
C THR A 29 10.06 -19.99 8.36
N VAL A 30 10.97 -20.95 8.17
CA VAL A 30 11.99 -20.86 7.12
C VAL A 30 11.39 -20.81 5.71
N VAL A 31 10.20 -21.39 5.51
CA VAL A 31 9.48 -21.34 4.23
C VAL A 31 8.98 -19.93 3.95
N GLN A 32 8.43 -19.24 4.95
CA GLN A 32 8.00 -17.84 4.82
C GLN A 32 9.19 -16.90 4.59
N LEU A 33 10.32 -17.15 5.26
CA LEU A 33 11.56 -16.36 5.05
C LEU A 33 12.19 -16.60 3.68
N ALA A 34 12.12 -17.83 3.17
CA ALA A 34 12.68 -18.19 1.86
C ALA A 34 11.72 -17.91 0.69
N HIS A 35 10.49 -17.49 0.97
CA HIS A 35 9.50 -17.20 -0.07
C HIS A 35 9.97 -16.04 -0.95
N GLN A 36 10.14 -16.31 -2.24
CA GLN A 36 10.40 -15.31 -3.25
C GLN A 36 9.18 -15.16 -4.15
N ALA A 37 8.70 -13.92 -4.31
CA ALA A 37 7.70 -13.63 -5.32
C ALA A 37 8.26 -13.91 -6.73
N PRO A 38 7.43 -14.34 -7.70
CA PRO A 38 7.86 -14.64 -9.06
C PRO A 38 8.11 -13.34 -9.86
N VAL A 39 9.09 -12.56 -9.42
CA VAL A 39 9.49 -11.28 -10.04
C VAL A 39 10.68 -11.52 -10.95
N HIS A 40 10.60 -11.01 -12.18
CA HIS A 40 11.73 -11.00 -13.11
C HIS A 40 12.69 -9.84 -12.76
N TRP A 41 13.56 -10.08 -11.78
CA TRP A 41 14.58 -9.11 -11.38
C TRP A 41 15.64 -8.95 -12.45
N VAL A 42 15.91 -7.70 -12.85
CA VAL A 42 16.97 -7.34 -13.80
C VAL A 42 17.86 -6.23 -13.25
N SER A 43 19.15 -6.26 -13.59
CA SER A 43 20.10 -5.18 -13.32
C SER A 43 20.24 -4.23 -14.51
N VAL A 44 20.82 -3.06 -14.25
CA VAL A 44 21.18 -2.10 -15.31
C VAL A 44 22.13 -2.73 -16.33
N ASP A 45 23.11 -3.50 -15.89
CA ASP A 45 24.07 -4.18 -16.79
C ASP A 45 23.39 -5.22 -17.68
N GLN A 46 22.39 -5.94 -17.17
CA GLN A 46 21.61 -6.90 -17.96
C GLN A 46 20.77 -6.20 -19.03
N ILE A 47 20.20 -5.03 -18.70
CA ILE A 47 19.49 -4.18 -19.67
C ILE A 47 20.46 -3.63 -20.73
N ALA A 48 21.63 -3.14 -20.32
CA ALA A 48 22.64 -2.66 -21.26
C ALA A 48 23.11 -3.76 -22.22
N THR A 49 23.32 -4.97 -21.69
CA THR A 49 23.73 -6.14 -22.48
C THR A 49 22.63 -6.57 -23.46
N SER A 50 21.36 -6.53 -23.06
CA SER A 50 20.24 -6.92 -23.93
C SER A 50 20.04 -5.97 -25.11
N LEU A 51 20.55 -4.73 -25.01
CA LEU A 51 20.48 -3.71 -26.06
C LEU A 51 21.79 -3.58 -26.86
N ALA A 52 22.78 -4.46 -26.66
CA ALA A 52 24.05 -4.40 -27.37
C ALA A 52 23.85 -4.50 -28.89
N GLY A 53 24.48 -3.59 -29.65
CA GLY A 53 24.39 -3.53 -31.10
C GLY A 53 23.11 -2.88 -31.64
N GLN A 54 22.17 -2.47 -30.78
CA GLN A 54 21.04 -1.65 -31.20
C GLN A 54 21.52 -0.25 -31.59
N PRO A 55 21.02 0.34 -32.69
CA PRO A 55 21.28 1.74 -33.00
C PRO A 55 20.64 2.64 -31.93
N PRO A 56 20.98 3.95 -31.88
CA PRO A 56 20.31 4.88 -30.97
C PRO A 56 18.80 4.85 -31.13
N ILE A 57 18.09 4.77 -30.01
CA ILE A 57 16.64 4.75 -29.94
C ILE A 57 16.15 5.78 -28.91
N ALA A 58 14.93 6.27 -29.10
CA ALA A 58 14.26 7.05 -28.07
C ALA A 58 13.72 6.11 -26.98
N VAL A 59 13.90 6.50 -25.71
CA VAL A 59 13.36 5.80 -24.54
C VAL A 59 12.68 6.80 -23.61
N GLY A 60 11.70 6.33 -22.85
CA GLY A 60 10.94 7.15 -21.90
C GLY A 60 11.23 6.74 -20.45
N PHE A 61 11.19 7.72 -19.56
CA PHE A 61 11.25 7.53 -18.12
C PHE A 61 10.08 8.26 -17.49
N ASP A 62 9.39 7.59 -16.58
CA ASP A 62 8.51 8.26 -15.63
C ASP A 62 9.35 9.13 -14.66
N ILE A 63 8.71 10.09 -13.99
CA ILE A 63 9.42 11.09 -13.16
C ILE A 63 9.29 10.75 -11.68
N ASP A 64 8.07 10.75 -11.16
CA ASP A 64 7.77 10.67 -9.73
C ASP A 64 8.07 9.27 -9.20
N ASP A 65 8.91 9.18 -8.17
CA ASP A 65 9.38 7.94 -7.54
C ASP A 65 10.08 6.94 -8.49
N THR A 66 10.40 7.37 -9.72
CA THR A 66 11.24 6.66 -10.69
C THR A 66 12.60 7.34 -10.86
N LEU A 67 12.61 8.62 -11.22
CA LEU A 67 13.83 9.42 -11.36
C LEU A 67 14.03 10.38 -10.19
N LEU A 68 12.93 10.92 -9.66
CA LEU A 68 12.92 11.88 -8.57
C LEU A 68 12.10 11.33 -7.41
N PHE A 69 12.70 11.27 -6.23
CA PHE A 69 11.94 11.13 -4.99
C PHE A 69 11.17 12.45 -4.73
N SER A 70 9.97 12.54 -5.28
CA SER A 70 9.20 13.80 -5.39
C SER A 70 8.10 13.93 -4.35
N SER A 71 7.86 12.88 -3.55
CA SER A 71 6.95 12.85 -2.41
C SER A 71 7.00 14.11 -1.51
N PRO A 72 8.15 14.75 -1.20
CA PRO A 72 8.17 15.97 -0.41
C PRO A 72 7.41 17.16 -1.04
N GLY A 73 7.55 17.33 -2.37
CA GLY A 73 6.87 18.40 -3.10
C GLY A 73 5.36 18.17 -3.16
N LEU A 74 4.97 16.92 -3.46
CA LEU A 74 3.56 16.51 -3.49
C LEU A 74 2.90 16.65 -2.11
N TYR A 75 3.59 16.26 -1.05
CA TYR A 75 3.11 16.39 0.33
C TYR A 75 2.86 17.84 0.72
N ARG A 76 3.82 18.73 0.42
CA ARG A 76 3.63 20.17 0.65
C ARG A 76 2.45 20.70 -0.17
N GLY A 77 2.40 20.35 -1.45
CA GLY A 77 1.33 20.79 -2.36
C GLY A 77 -0.06 20.45 -1.84
N LYS A 78 -0.26 19.22 -1.33
CA LYS A 78 -1.51 18.81 -0.70
C LYS A 78 -1.88 19.70 0.48
N ARG A 79 -0.92 19.96 1.38
CA ARG A 79 -1.16 20.75 2.60
C ARG A 79 -1.45 22.22 2.33
N GLU A 80 -0.85 22.77 1.27
CA GLU A 80 -0.95 24.20 0.95
C GLU A 80 -2.17 24.50 0.06
N PHE A 81 -2.45 23.64 -0.92
CA PHE A 81 -3.42 23.94 -1.98
C PHE A 81 -4.69 23.07 -1.97
N SER A 82 -4.64 21.86 -1.40
CA SER A 82 -5.79 20.94 -1.33
C SER A 82 -5.92 20.28 0.06
N PRO A 83 -5.99 21.07 1.15
CA PRO A 83 -5.92 20.53 2.51
C PRO A 83 -7.13 19.68 2.94
N HIS A 84 -8.23 19.72 2.18
CA HIS A 84 -9.50 19.05 2.52
C HIS A 84 -9.92 17.98 1.52
N ASP A 85 -9.18 17.81 0.45
CA ASP A 85 -9.41 16.71 -0.48
C ASP A 85 -8.85 15.43 0.16
N ALA A 86 -9.55 14.32 0.06
CA ALA A 86 -9.06 13.00 0.46
C ALA A 86 -8.95 12.12 -0.77
#